data_AF-A0A550C2Y3-F1
#
_entry.id   AF-A0A550C2Y3-F1
#
_cell.length_a   1.000
_cell.length_b   1.000
_cell.length_c   1.000
_cell.angle_alpha   90.00
_cell.angle_beta   90.00
_cell.angle_gamma   90.00
#
_symmetry.space_group_name_H-M   'P 1'
#
loop_
_entity.id
_entity.type
_entity.pdbx_description
1 polymer ?
#
loop_
_entity_poly.entity_id
_entity_poly.type
_entity_poly.pdbx_seq_one_letter_code
_entity_poly.pdbx_strand_id
1 'polypeptide(L)'
;MNKSWSATAGQNLVSTQWRGGNCLRQIFQGETIANGEVSVHSKVLGLEFLRPLVDDMVQAEPSKRPQSTSRDRFETIVGELSTWKLRSRVAKEQDHPLHSLYLATVHWLRRVGFVIAHPPRRTFDMTGSGDAERELWDEEKWWIARRPWLASLGYKLRPRYQPGWKPSWYGTNRLRLTAEDGYAPFSRGVLDATRLSDGTVVMMKRVPKSISPGEVELTVMLNSPPQLSDPRNHCVPLYDVLQVPDDDDIQIMVLPLLRGHANPPFDTVGEAIHCFRQVIQCVQFLHENKIAHRDIHVLNIMMDASPLSTVPFHPTRQNMRRDFKGHWRPSYTRTERPVKY
;
A
#
# COMPACT_ATOMS: atom_id res chain seq x y z
N MET A 1 3.21 -8.23 -13.19
CA MET A 1 3.90 -8.82 -12.02
C MET A 1 2.87 -9.59 -11.23
N ASN A 2 2.91 -10.93 -11.34
CA ASN A 2 1.94 -11.84 -10.76
C ASN A 2 2.08 -11.81 -9.23
N LYS A 3 1.07 -11.31 -8.52
CA LYS A 3 0.93 -11.49 -7.09
C LYS A 3 0.16 -12.81 -6.88
N SER A 4 0.86 -13.94 -6.96
CA SER A 4 0.22 -15.24 -6.76
C SER A 4 0.10 -15.55 -5.27
N TRP A 5 -1.13 -15.57 -4.80
CA TRP A 5 -1.50 -16.21 -3.55
C TRP A 5 -1.72 -17.70 -3.86
N SER A 6 -1.14 -18.60 -3.07
CA SER A 6 -1.35 -20.04 -3.25
C SER A 6 -1.67 -20.70 -1.92
N ALA A 7 -2.81 -21.35 -1.82
CA ALA A 7 -3.06 -22.35 -0.80
C ALA A 7 -2.26 -23.61 -1.19
N THR A 8 -1.29 -24.02 -0.37
CA THR A 8 -0.44 -25.18 -0.68
C THR A 8 -0.73 -26.32 0.28
N ALA A 9 -0.97 -27.51 -0.27
CA ALA A 9 -1.14 -28.74 0.50
C ALA A 9 0.17 -29.12 1.22
N GLY A 10 0.08 -29.34 2.53
CA GLY A 10 0.94 -30.15 3.40
C GLY A 10 2.45 -29.87 3.41
N GLN A 11 3.16 -30.16 2.32
CA GLN A 11 4.63 -30.24 2.27
C GLN A 11 5.30 -28.96 1.76
N ASN A 12 4.60 -28.11 1.01
CA ASN A 12 5.12 -26.82 0.50
C ASN A 12 4.89 -25.63 1.45
N LEU A 13 4.18 -25.85 2.58
CA LEU A 13 3.99 -24.83 3.61
C LEU A 13 5.32 -24.43 4.27
N VAL A 14 6.26 -25.37 4.41
CA VAL A 14 7.56 -25.15 5.09
C VAL A 14 8.45 -24.15 4.32
N SER A 15 8.37 -24.11 2.98
CA SER A 15 9.18 -23.22 2.14
C SER A 15 8.52 -21.87 1.83
N THR A 16 7.18 -21.80 1.84
CA THR A 16 6.42 -20.57 1.51
C THR A 16 6.09 -19.69 2.71
N GLN A 17 6.18 -20.21 3.94
CA GLN A 17 5.85 -19.53 5.21
C GLN A 17 6.72 -18.32 5.59
N TRP A 18 7.70 -17.91 4.78
CA TRP A 18 8.84 -17.16 5.33
C TRP A 18 9.35 -16.02 4.44
N ARG A 19 8.55 -14.95 4.38
CA ARG A 19 8.97 -13.61 3.91
C ARG A 19 8.67 -12.46 4.88
N GLY A 20 8.00 -12.71 6.01
CA GLY A 20 7.76 -11.70 7.05
C GLY A 20 9.05 -11.15 7.67
N GLY A 21 10.05 -12.02 7.91
CA GLY A 21 11.40 -11.60 8.34
C GLY A 21 12.09 -10.70 7.33
N ASN A 22 11.97 -10.99 6.03
CA ASN A 22 12.51 -10.12 4.96
C ASN A 22 11.82 -8.76 4.89
N CYS A 23 10.54 -8.67 5.26
CA CYS A 23 9.86 -7.39 5.39
C CYS A 23 10.45 -6.57 6.53
N LEU A 24 10.59 -7.17 7.72
CA LEU A 24 11.23 -6.50 8.85
C LEU A 24 12.67 -6.12 8.47
N ARG A 25 13.44 -7.02 7.83
CA ARG A 25 14.75 -6.70 7.27
C ARG A 25 14.74 -5.52 6.31
N GLN A 26 13.75 -5.38 5.44
CA GLN A 26 13.65 -4.20 4.57
C GLN A 26 13.29 -2.91 5.32
N ILE A 27 12.55 -3.02 6.42
CA ILE A 27 12.26 -1.89 7.32
C ILE A 27 13.51 -1.50 8.12
N PHE A 28 14.33 -2.47 8.53
CA PHE A 28 15.43 -2.27 9.46
C PHE A 28 16.80 -2.19 8.81
N GLN A 29 17.11 -2.96 7.78
CA GLN A 29 18.47 -3.18 7.28
C GLN A 29 18.71 -2.55 5.90
N GLY A 30 19.84 -1.86 5.79
CA GLY A 30 20.46 -1.45 4.54
C GLY A 30 21.72 -2.26 4.33
N GLU A 31 21.94 -2.63 3.08
CA GLU A 31 23.16 -3.29 2.65
C GLU A 31 23.97 -2.25 1.89
N THR A 32 25.18 -1.99 2.39
CA THR A 32 26.20 -1.27 1.63
C THR A 32 27.23 -2.30 1.19
N ILE A 33 27.55 -2.31 -0.10
CA ILE A 33 28.64 -3.13 -0.62
C ILE A 33 29.83 -2.19 -0.79
N ALA A 34 30.87 -2.38 0.03
CA ALA A 34 32.15 -1.71 -0.12
C ALA A 34 33.24 -2.78 -0.17
N ASN A 35 34.11 -2.72 -1.19
CA ASN A 35 35.26 -3.60 -1.33
C ASN A 35 34.95 -5.12 -1.30
N GLY A 36 33.77 -5.54 -1.74
CA GLY A 36 33.36 -6.95 -1.75
C GLY A 36 32.84 -7.48 -0.41
N GLU A 37 32.81 -6.66 0.64
CA GLU A 37 32.17 -6.97 1.91
C GLU A 37 30.77 -6.35 1.97
N VAL A 38 29.78 -7.16 2.37
CA VAL A 38 28.41 -6.71 2.62
C VAL A 38 28.35 -6.21 4.06
N SER A 39 28.28 -4.90 4.27
CA SER A 39 28.01 -4.34 5.59
C SER A 39 26.51 -4.13 5.78
N VAL A 40 25.96 -4.78 6.80
CA VAL A 40 24.54 -4.69 7.16
C VAL A 40 24.38 -3.64 8.26
N HIS A 41 23.70 -2.53 7.95
CA HIS A 41 23.47 -1.43 8.91
C HIS A 41 21.98 -1.17 9.13
N SER A 42 21.61 -0.66 10.31
CA SER A 42 20.22 -0.26 10.56
C SER A 42 19.91 1.03 9.79
N LYS A 43 18.89 1.03 8.91
CA LYS A 43 18.39 2.24 8.22
C LYS A 43 17.64 3.19 9.13
N VAL A 44 17.22 2.71 10.30
CA VAL A 44 16.39 3.46 11.25
C VAL A 44 17.09 3.47 12.60
N LEU A 45 17.63 4.63 12.97
CA LEU A 45 18.29 4.85 14.25
C LEU A 45 17.27 4.77 15.40
N GLY A 46 17.63 4.05 16.46
CA GLY A 46 16.81 3.86 17.64
C GLY A 46 16.05 2.53 17.69
N LEU A 47 16.11 1.70 16.64
CA LEU A 47 15.48 0.37 16.57
C LEU A 47 16.50 -0.80 16.54
N GLU A 48 17.76 -0.54 16.91
CA GLU A 48 18.86 -1.50 16.85
C GLU A 48 18.63 -2.74 17.73
N PHE A 49 17.86 -2.57 18.82
CA PHE A 49 17.51 -3.64 19.74
C PHE A 49 16.65 -4.74 19.08
N LEU A 50 16.03 -4.48 17.92
CA LEU A 50 15.28 -5.49 17.16
C LEU A 50 16.16 -6.34 16.25
N ARG A 51 17.44 -5.98 16.04
CA ARG A 51 18.33 -6.72 15.13
C ARG A 51 18.43 -8.22 15.44
N PRO A 52 18.64 -8.66 16.70
CA PRO A 52 18.76 -10.09 16.99
C PRO A 52 17.50 -10.87 16.61
N LEU A 53 16.32 -10.27 16.80
CA LEU A 53 15.06 -10.88 16.39
C LEU A 53 14.95 -10.95 14.87
N VAL A 54 15.26 -9.86 14.17
CA VAL A 54 15.20 -9.80 12.70
C VAL A 54 16.15 -10.81 12.07
N ASP A 55 17.39 -10.89 12.56
CA ASP A 55 18.42 -11.80 12.07
C ASP A 55 17.97 -13.27 12.21
N ASP A 56 17.35 -13.61 13.34
CA ASP A 56 16.77 -14.94 13.55
C ASP A 56 15.56 -15.23 12.65
N MET A 57 14.75 -14.21 12.37
CA MET A 57 13.60 -14.33 11.47
C MET A 57 13.98 -14.44 9.98
N VAL A 58 15.24 -14.15 9.61
CA VAL A 58 15.74 -14.19 8.22
C VAL A 58 16.77 -15.28 7.94
N GLN A 59 17.04 -16.16 8.91
CA GLN A 59 18.00 -17.26 8.71
C GLN A 59 17.67 -18.06 7.43
N ALA A 60 18.66 -18.46 6.64
CA ALA A 60 18.42 -19.13 5.37
C ALA A 60 17.73 -20.50 5.53
N GLU A 61 18.10 -21.23 6.58
CA GLU A 61 17.57 -22.56 6.91
C GLU A 61 16.21 -22.47 7.63
N PRO A 62 15.11 -22.97 7.04
CA PRO A 62 13.78 -22.89 7.66
C PRO A 62 13.66 -23.57 9.02
N SER A 63 14.42 -24.65 9.24
CA SER A 63 14.44 -25.43 10.49
C SER A 63 15.06 -24.69 11.66
N LYS A 64 15.89 -23.68 11.39
CA LYS A 64 16.54 -22.86 12.42
C LYS A 64 15.73 -21.60 12.77
N ARG A 65 14.64 -21.33 12.03
CA ARG A 65 13.81 -20.12 12.25
C ARG A 65 12.78 -20.36 13.36
N PRO A 66 12.69 -19.48 14.37
CA PRO A 66 11.67 -19.57 15.41
C PRO A 66 10.28 -19.08 14.92
N GLN A 67 9.36 -19.96 14.52
CA GLN A 67 7.98 -19.57 14.11
C GLN A 67 7.10 -19.15 15.30
N SER A 68 6.90 -20.05 16.27
CA SER A 68 5.97 -19.84 17.40
C SER A 68 6.50 -18.83 18.41
N THR A 69 7.83 -18.69 18.52
CA THR A 69 8.46 -17.84 19.53
C THR A 69 8.81 -16.44 19.03
N SER A 70 8.65 -16.12 17.74
CA SER A 70 9.00 -14.78 17.22
C SER A 70 8.18 -13.65 17.87
N ARG A 71 6.88 -13.85 18.09
CA ARG A 71 6.05 -12.87 18.81
C ARG A 71 6.42 -12.79 20.27
N ASP A 72 6.58 -13.93 20.95
CA ASP A 72 6.93 -13.94 22.37
C ASP A 72 8.25 -13.24 22.60
N ARG A 73 9.25 -13.51 21.74
CA ARG A 73 10.55 -12.81 21.74
C ARG A 73 10.39 -11.32 21.44
N PHE A 74 9.55 -10.94 20.48
CA PHE A 74 9.26 -9.54 20.21
C PHE A 74 8.67 -8.84 21.44
N GLU A 75 7.68 -9.45 22.11
CA GLU A 75 7.08 -8.86 23.30
C GLU A 75 8.04 -8.86 24.50
N THR A 76 8.91 -9.86 24.66
CA THR A 76 10.00 -9.84 25.66
C THR A 76 10.93 -8.65 25.43
N ILE A 77 11.44 -8.50 24.19
CA ILE A 77 12.33 -7.39 23.84
C ILE A 77 11.64 -6.04 24.08
N VAL A 78 10.36 -5.91 23.70
CA VAL A 78 9.60 -4.67 23.92
C VAL A 78 9.33 -4.41 25.40
N GLY A 79 9.09 -5.46 26.20
CA GLY A 79 8.86 -5.38 27.64
C GLY A 79 10.09 -4.93 28.44
N GLU A 80 11.29 -5.16 27.91
CA GLU A 80 12.55 -4.68 28.50
C GLU A 80 12.84 -3.20 28.21
N LEU A 81 12.10 -2.58 27.27
CA LEU A 81 12.33 -1.18 26.92
C LEU A 81 11.76 -0.24 27.98
N SER A 82 12.55 0.76 28.35
CA SER A 82 12.07 1.83 29.22
C SER A 82 10.98 2.67 28.53
N THR A 83 10.10 3.26 29.34
CA THR A 83 9.10 4.23 28.86
C THR A 83 9.73 5.43 28.17
N TRP A 84 10.95 5.81 28.56
CA TRP A 84 11.78 6.80 27.89
C TRP A 84 12.22 6.35 26.50
N LYS A 85 12.63 5.09 26.34
CA LYS A 85 13.00 4.53 25.04
C LYS A 85 11.80 4.45 24.10
N LEU A 86 10.62 4.06 24.58
CA LEU A 86 9.40 4.04 23.78
C LEU A 86 8.99 5.43 23.29
N ARG A 87 9.17 6.46 24.13
CA ARG A 87 8.92 7.87 23.77
C ARG A 87 10.08 8.53 23.05
N SER A 88 11.24 7.87 22.98
CA SER A 88 12.39 8.40 22.27
C SER A 88 12.06 8.53 20.80
N ARG A 89 12.55 9.62 20.20
CA ARG A 89 12.39 9.83 18.77
C ARG A 89 13.07 8.70 18.03
N VAL A 90 12.39 8.15 17.03
CA VAL A 90 13.08 7.42 15.97
C VAL A 90 13.98 8.44 15.31
N ALA A 91 15.30 8.25 15.40
CA ALA A 91 16.21 9.31 15.01
C ALA A 91 16.00 9.62 13.52
N LYS A 92 15.68 10.88 13.26
CA LYS A 92 15.66 11.42 11.91
C LYS A 92 17.12 11.53 11.50
N GLU A 93 17.61 10.59 10.71
CA GLU A 93 18.74 10.91 9.83
C GLU A 93 18.19 11.96 8.84
N GLN A 94 18.17 13.23 9.23
CA GLN A 94 17.74 14.27 8.30
C GLN A 94 18.83 14.38 7.22
N ASP A 95 18.39 14.27 5.97
CA ASP A 95 19.18 14.33 4.74
C ASP A 95 20.04 13.11 4.38
N HIS A 96 19.37 11.97 4.14
CA HIS A 96 19.63 11.36 2.84
C HIS A 96 18.44 11.56 1.91
N PRO A 97 18.50 12.55 0.99
CA PRO A 97 17.63 12.58 -0.17
C PRO A 97 17.50 11.19 -0.77
N LEU A 98 18.56 10.36 -0.78
CA LEU A 98 18.56 8.99 -1.28
C LEU A 98 17.58 8.00 -0.63
N HIS A 99 17.10 8.14 0.62
CA HIS A 99 16.12 7.18 1.20
C HIS A 99 14.68 7.58 0.91
N SER A 100 14.36 8.87 1.05
CA SER A 100 13.08 9.41 0.60
C SER A 100 12.99 9.37 -0.93
N LEU A 101 14.12 9.55 -1.62
CA LEU A 101 14.31 9.25 -3.04
C LEU A 101 14.30 7.74 -3.26
N TYR A 102 14.81 6.84 -2.42
CA TYR A 102 14.69 5.39 -2.64
C TYR A 102 13.23 4.95 -2.53
N LEU A 103 12.47 5.42 -1.56
CA LEU A 103 11.03 5.13 -1.50
C LEU A 103 10.29 5.81 -2.65
N ALA A 104 10.61 7.06 -2.99
CA ALA A 104 10.00 7.77 -4.13
C ALA A 104 10.43 7.22 -5.49
N THR A 105 11.65 6.69 -5.61
CA THR A 105 12.35 6.14 -6.79
C THR A 105 12.07 4.67 -6.93
N VAL A 106 11.87 3.88 -5.88
CA VAL A 106 11.31 2.52 -5.99
C VAL A 106 9.83 2.61 -6.30
N HIS A 107 9.11 3.58 -5.73
CA HIS A 107 7.79 3.96 -6.20
C HIS A 107 7.83 4.41 -7.67
N TRP A 108 8.84 5.20 -8.09
CA TRP A 108 9.07 5.60 -9.49
C TRP A 108 9.60 4.48 -10.40
N LEU A 109 10.31 3.48 -9.91
CA LEU A 109 10.89 2.35 -10.66
C LEU A 109 9.84 1.27 -10.85
N ARG A 110 8.89 1.15 -9.91
CA ARG A 110 7.62 0.45 -10.17
C ARG A 110 6.78 1.25 -11.16
N ARG A 111 6.69 2.58 -11.03
CA ARG A 111 6.05 3.47 -12.02
C ARG A 111 6.64 3.27 -13.41
N VAL A 112 7.97 3.19 -13.52
CA VAL A 112 8.72 2.98 -14.77
C VAL A 112 8.65 1.54 -15.23
N GLY A 113 8.72 0.54 -14.35
CA GLY A 113 8.54 -0.87 -14.71
C GLY A 113 7.14 -1.15 -15.28
N PHE A 114 6.10 -0.51 -14.74
CA PHE A 114 4.75 -0.53 -15.29
C PHE A 114 4.62 0.29 -16.60
N VAL A 115 5.44 1.32 -16.81
CA VAL A 115 5.51 2.11 -18.07
C VAL A 115 6.37 1.42 -19.14
N ILE A 116 7.45 0.72 -18.79
CA ILE A 116 8.33 -0.04 -19.69
C ILE A 116 7.64 -1.34 -20.14
N ALA A 117 6.88 -1.99 -19.24
CA ALA A 117 6.09 -3.16 -19.62
C ALA A 117 5.05 -2.83 -20.71
N HIS A 118 4.65 -1.56 -20.87
CA HIS A 118 3.89 -1.11 -22.04
C HIS A 118 4.23 0.37 -22.36
N PRO A 119 5.22 0.62 -23.23
CA PRO A 119 5.68 1.97 -23.55
C PRO A 119 4.57 2.78 -24.24
N PRO A 120 4.57 4.11 -24.11
CA PRO A 120 3.62 4.96 -24.81
C PRO A 120 3.80 4.78 -26.32
N ARG A 121 2.75 4.34 -27.02
CA ARG A 121 2.67 4.60 -28.46
C ARG A 121 2.23 6.04 -28.67
N ARG A 122 3.10 6.76 -29.38
CA ARG A 122 2.96 8.04 -30.09
C ARG A 122 3.52 9.29 -29.43
N THR A 123 4.37 9.91 -30.24
CA THR A 123 4.97 11.23 -30.21
C THR A 123 3.92 12.33 -30.09
N PHE A 124 4.20 13.31 -29.23
CA PHE A 124 3.34 14.46 -29.00
C PHE A 124 3.62 15.52 -30.08
N ASP A 125 2.60 15.93 -30.81
CA ASP A 125 2.64 17.08 -31.72
C ASP A 125 2.10 18.30 -30.95
N MET A 126 2.90 19.36 -30.83
CA MET A 126 2.60 20.54 -29.98
C MET A 126 1.74 21.59 -30.67
N THR A 127 0.87 21.21 -31.61
CA THR A 127 0.02 22.14 -32.35
C THR A 127 -1.33 21.49 -32.66
N GLY A 128 -2.32 21.68 -31.79
CA GLY A 128 -3.68 21.27 -32.10
C GLY A 128 -4.66 21.56 -30.99
N SER A 129 -5.77 22.20 -31.34
CA SER A 129 -6.98 22.34 -30.53
C SER A 129 -7.25 21.07 -29.71
N GLY A 130 -7.11 21.19 -28.40
CA GLY A 130 -6.99 20.06 -27.48
C GLY A 130 -8.30 19.28 -27.31
N ASP A 131 -8.38 18.12 -27.96
CA ASP A 131 -9.40 17.13 -27.67
C ASP A 131 -9.13 16.56 -26.27
N ALA A 132 -10.06 16.76 -25.33
CA ALA A 132 -9.95 16.26 -23.96
C ALA A 132 -9.69 14.74 -23.89
N GLU A 133 -10.18 13.99 -24.88
CA GLU A 133 -9.96 12.55 -25.00
C GLU A 133 -8.49 12.16 -25.23
N ARG A 134 -7.67 13.04 -25.82
CA ARG A 134 -6.22 12.81 -25.99
C ARG A 134 -5.46 12.84 -24.67
N GLU A 135 -6.04 13.42 -23.62
CA GLU A 135 -5.44 13.50 -22.29
C GLU A 135 -5.77 12.31 -21.39
N LEU A 136 -6.63 11.39 -21.85
CA LEU A 136 -7.04 10.18 -21.13
C LEU A 136 -6.20 8.97 -21.56
N TRP A 137 -5.69 8.21 -20.58
CA TRP A 137 -5.06 6.92 -20.85
C TRP A 137 -6.09 5.82 -21.13
N ASP A 138 -5.70 4.78 -21.85
CA ASP A 138 -6.62 3.68 -22.23
C ASP A 138 -7.19 2.97 -21.00
N GLU A 139 -6.41 2.90 -19.92
CA GLU A 139 -6.86 2.39 -18.64
C GLU A 139 -7.98 3.24 -18.02
N GLU A 140 -7.94 4.56 -18.20
CA GLU A 140 -9.00 5.47 -17.74
C GLU A 140 -10.27 5.28 -18.57
N LYS A 141 -10.13 5.06 -19.89
CA LYS A 141 -11.28 4.80 -20.79
C LYS A 141 -12.07 3.57 -20.36
N TRP A 142 -11.38 2.51 -19.91
CA TRP A 142 -12.05 1.30 -19.39
C TRP A 142 -12.97 1.61 -18.19
N TRP A 143 -12.51 2.47 -17.28
CA TRP A 143 -13.30 2.92 -16.12
C TRP A 143 -14.44 3.84 -16.52
N ILE A 144 -14.19 4.79 -17.45
CA ILE A 144 -15.20 5.71 -17.97
C ILE A 144 -16.35 4.95 -18.63
N ALA A 145 -16.05 3.92 -19.43
CA ALA A 145 -17.06 3.08 -20.09
C ALA A 145 -17.99 2.38 -19.08
N ARG A 146 -17.49 2.07 -17.88
CA ARG A 146 -18.24 1.40 -16.80
C ARG A 146 -18.85 2.37 -15.79
N ARG A 147 -18.62 3.67 -15.94
CA ARG A 147 -19.14 4.69 -15.03
C ARG A 147 -20.66 4.63 -14.83
N PRO A 148 -21.51 4.45 -15.87
CA PRO A 148 -22.96 4.39 -15.66
C PRO A 148 -23.36 3.22 -14.74
N TRP A 149 -22.76 2.05 -14.95
CA TRP A 149 -22.97 0.86 -14.13
C TRP A 149 -22.43 1.02 -12.70
N LEU A 150 -21.23 1.58 -12.52
CA LEU A 150 -20.71 1.88 -11.18
C LEU A 150 -21.60 2.87 -10.45
N ALA A 151 -22.13 3.88 -11.15
CA ALA A 151 -23.05 4.86 -10.58
C ALA A 151 -24.39 4.22 -10.17
N SER A 152 -24.91 3.26 -10.95
CA SER A 152 -26.13 2.52 -10.57
C SER A 152 -25.95 1.65 -9.33
N LEU A 153 -24.71 1.23 -9.04
CA LEU A 153 -24.33 0.53 -7.82
C LEU A 153 -23.98 1.47 -6.64
N GLY A 154 -24.11 2.79 -6.82
CA GLY A 154 -23.83 3.76 -5.78
C GLY A 154 -22.37 4.22 -5.69
N TYR A 155 -21.55 4.02 -6.73
CA TYR A 155 -20.15 4.48 -6.77
C TYR A 155 -19.95 5.57 -7.82
N LYS A 156 -19.52 6.75 -7.37
CA LYS A 156 -19.29 7.92 -8.23
C LYS A 156 -17.80 8.16 -8.49
N LEU A 157 -17.40 8.13 -9.76
CA LEU A 157 -16.04 8.50 -10.19
C LEU A 157 -15.80 10.02 -10.07
N ARG A 158 -14.54 10.43 -9.94
CA ARG A 158 -14.10 11.84 -9.89
C ARG A 158 -14.58 12.66 -11.11
N PRO A 159 -14.64 14.01 -11.00
CA PRO A 159 -15.05 14.90 -12.11
C PRO A 159 -14.32 14.66 -13.43
N ARG A 160 -13.02 14.32 -13.41
CA ARG A 160 -12.22 13.97 -14.61
C ARG A 160 -12.85 12.86 -15.47
N TYR A 161 -13.62 11.97 -14.85
CA TYR A 161 -14.20 10.81 -15.52
C TYR A 161 -15.67 11.05 -15.92
N GLN A 162 -16.21 12.24 -15.71
CA GLN A 162 -17.60 12.55 -16.04
C GLN A 162 -17.75 13.02 -17.51
N PRO A 163 -18.93 12.85 -18.13
CA PRO A 163 -19.17 13.29 -19.50
C PRO A 163 -18.95 14.80 -19.63
N GLY A 164 -18.35 15.22 -20.75
CA GLY A 164 -18.07 16.63 -21.00
C GLY A 164 -16.92 17.21 -20.17
N TRP A 165 -16.15 16.39 -19.45
CA TRP A 165 -14.93 16.85 -18.79
C TRP A 165 -13.97 17.49 -19.81
N LYS A 166 -13.39 18.62 -19.41
CA LYS A 166 -12.32 19.31 -20.14
C LYS A 166 -11.14 19.51 -19.19
N PRO A 167 -9.90 19.31 -19.66
CA PRO A 167 -8.72 19.56 -18.85
C PRO A 167 -8.73 20.96 -18.24
N SER A 168 -8.58 21.06 -16.92
CA SER A 168 -8.65 22.35 -16.22
C SER A 168 -7.54 23.34 -16.60
N TRP A 169 -6.47 22.86 -17.25
CA TRP A 169 -5.38 23.71 -17.75
C TRP A 169 -5.62 24.27 -19.16
N TYR A 170 -6.63 23.80 -19.89
CA TYR A 170 -6.92 24.34 -21.22
C TYR A 170 -7.60 25.71 -21.10
N GLY A 171 -7.10 26.70 -21.86
CA GLY A 171 -7.63 28.06 -21.87
C GLY A 171 -7.38 28.84 -20.56
N THR A 172 -6.47 28.37 -19.70
CA THR A 172 -6.08 29.05 -18.45
C THR A 172 -4.57 29.15 -18.33
N ASN A 173 -4.07 29.97 -17.40
CA ASN A 173 -2.63 30.04 -17.08
C ASN A 173 -2.17 28.92 -16.12
N ARG A 174 -2.99 27.88 -15.90
CA ARG A 174 -2.64 26.77 -15.00
C ARG A 174 -1.74 25.78 -15.72
N LEU A 175 -0.74 25.26 -14.99
CA LEU A 175 0.06 24.15 -15.47
C LEU A 175 -0.68 22.84 -15.23
N ARG A 176 -0.61 21.90 -16.17
CA ARG A 176 -1.13 20.53 -15.99
C ARG A 176 -0.65 19.88 -14.69
N LEU A 177 0.62 20.11 -14.32
CA LEU A 177 1.23 19.55 -13.11
C LEU A 177 0.66 20.13 -11.80
N THR A 178 -0.05 21.26 -11.85
CA THR A 178 -0.68 21.86 -10.66
C THR A 178 -2.19 21.59 -10.61
N ALA A 179 -2.73 20.89 -11.61
CA ALA A 179 -4.13 20.53 -11.70
C ALA A 179 -4.42 19.14 -11.10
N GLU A 180 -5.47 19.01 -10.29
CA GLU A 180 -5.90 17.70 -9.73
C GLU A 180 -6.19 16.70 -10.85
N ASP A 181 -6.96 17.15 -11.83
CA ASP A 181 -7.34 16.41 -13.02
C ASP A 181 -6.19 16.30 -14.03
N GLY A 182 -4.99 16.79 -13.73
CA GLY A 182 -3.78 16.51 -14.52
C GLY A 182 -3.16 15.15 -14.20
N TYR A 183 -3.57 14.53 -13.09
CA TYR A 183 -3.03 13.28 -12.58
C TYR A 183 -3.97 12.11 -12.82
N ALA A 184 -3.56 11.28 -13.77
CA ALA A 184 -4.20 10.00 -14.00
C ALA A 184 -3.72 8.94 -12.99
N PRO A 185 -4.43 7.80 -12.87
CA PRO A 185 -4.21 6.82 -11.81
C PRO A 185 -2.81 6.22 -11.85
N PHE A 186 -2.23 5.97 -10.69
CA PHE A 186 -0.88 5.43 -10.60
C PHE A 186 -0.79 3.95 -11.04
N SER A 187 -1.85 3.18 -10.79
CA SER A 187 -1.92 1.77 -11.18
C SER A 187 -3.00 1.60 -12.26
N ARG A 188 -2.63 0.90 -13.33
CA ARG A 188 -3.48 0.60 -14.49
C ARG A 188 -4.82 -0.05 -14.12
N GLY A 189 -4.85 -0.79 -13.01
CA GLY A 189 -6.02 -1.51 -12.54
C GLY A 189 -6.73 -0.89 -11.33
N VAL A 190 -6.33 0.30 -10.86
CA VAL A 190 -6.89 0.86 -9.61
C VAL A 190 -7.36 2.30 -9.83
N LEU A 191 -8.58 2.59 -9.38
CA LEU A 191 -9.16 3.93 -9.45
C LEU A 191 -9.94 4.27 -8.18
N ASP A 192 -9.91 5.53 -7.76
CA ASP A 192 -10.71 6.01 -6.64
C ASP A 192 -12.16 6.32 -7.05
N ALA A 193 -13.09 6.12 -6.12
CA ALA A 193 -14.49 6.54 -6.25
C ALA A 193 -15.01 7.06 -4.91
N THR A 194 -16.17 7.71 -4.95
CA THR A 194 -16.94 8.08 -3.77
C THR A 194 -18.14 7.15 -3.68
N ARG A 195 -18.26 6.40 -2.58
CA ARG A 195 -19.47 5.64 -2.25
C ARG A 195 -20.56 6.62 -1.87
N LEU A 196 -21.69 6.56 -2.57
CA LEU A 196 -22.77 7.54 -2.45
C LEU A 196 -23.60 7.39 -1.16
N SER A 197 -23.61 6.20 -0.56
CA SER A 197 -24.39 5.94 0.67
C SER A 197 -23.91 6.73 1.88
N ASP A 198 -22.62 7.04 1.95
CA ASP A 198 -22.00 7.69 3.12
C ASP A 198 -20.91 8.71 2.76
N GLY A 199 -20.62 8.92 1.48
CA GLY A 199 -19.59 9.83 1.01
C GLY A 199 -18.16 9.30 1.19
N THR A 200 -17.98 8.04 1.60
CA THR A 200 -16.64 7.47 1.83
C THR A 200 -15.86 7.36 0.52
N VAL A 201 -14.61 7.78 0.54
CA VAL A 201 -13.69 7.60 -0.58
C VAL A 201 -13.13 6.18 -0.53
N VAL A 202 -13.33 5.44 -1.63
CA VAL A 202 -12.94 4.04 -1.77
C VAL A 202 -11.95 3.87 -2.93
N MET A 203 -11.17 2.80 -2.89
CA MET A 203 -10.29 2.38 -3.97
C MET A 203 -10.88 1.14 -4.64
N MET A 204 -11.13 1.23 -5.94
CA MET A 204 -11.60 0.12 -6.75
C MET A 204 -10.42 -0.52 -7.46
N LYS A 205 -10.22 -1.82 -7.26
CA LYS A 205 -9.15 -2.60 -7.88
C LYS A 205 -9.74 -3.65 -8.81
N ARG A 206 -9.38 -3.57 -10.09
CA ARG A 206 -9.63 -4.63 -11.09
C ARG A 206 -8.77 -5.85 -10.79
N VAL A 207 -9.40 -7.01 -10.83
CA VAL A 207 -8.78 -8.31 -10.61
C VAL A 207 -9.22 -9.25 -11.74
N PRO A 208 -8.37 -9.45 -12.75
CA PRO A 208 -8.56 -10.50 -13.75
C PRO A 208 -8.33 -11.88 -13.12
N LYS A 209 -9.33 -12.76 -13.17
CA LYS A 209 -9.28 -14.13 -12.62
C LYS A 209 -8.21 -14.96 -13.32
N SER A 210 -8.04 -14.77 -14.62
CA SER A 210 -7.03 -15.42 -15.46
C SER A 210 -5.59 -15.15 -15.01
N ILE A 211 -5.32 -13.95 -14.46
CA ILE A 211 -3.97 -13.53 -14.03
C ILE A 211 -3.74 -13.80 -12.54
N SER A 212 -4.77 -13.58 -11.72
CA SER A 212 -4.72 -13.70 -10.26
C SER A 212 -5.82 -14.66 -9.75
N PRO A 213 -5.74 -15.95 -10.09
CA PRO A 213 -6.74 -16.91 -9.65
C PRO A 213 -6.77 -16.99 -8.12
N GLY A 214 -7.97 -16.95 -7.54
CA GLY A 214 -8.20 -17.05 -6.09
C GLY A 214 -7.91 -15.79 -5.28
N GLU A 215 -7.42 -14.68 -5.87
CA GLU A 215 -7.14 -13.46 -5.10
C GLU A 215 -8.41 -12.87 -4.47
N VAL A 216 -9.51 -12.80 -5.22
CA VAL A 216 -10.80 -12.33 -4.72
C VAL A 216 -11.34 -13.29 -3.66
N GLU A 217 -11.32 -14.59 -3.93
CA GLU A 217 -11.85 -15.62 -3.01
C GLU A 217 -11.12 -15.61 -1.66
N LEU A 218 -9.79 -15.55 -1.67
CA LEU A 218 -8.98 -15.45 -0.46
C LEU A 218 -9.26 -14.15 0.30
N THR A 219 -9.41 -13.03 -0.41
CA THR A 219 -9.71 -11.73 0.23
C THR A 219 -11.10 -11.75 0.88
N VAL A 220 -12.09 -12.36 0.21
CA VAL A 220 -13.45 -12.54 0.75
C VAL A 220 -13.42 -13.44 1.97
N MET A 221 -12.71 -14.57 1.92
CA MET A 221 -12.57 -15.49 3.05
C MET A 221 -11.94 -14.81 4.28
N LEU A 222 -10.86 -14.04 4.08
CA LEU A 222 -10.22 -13.27 5.15
C LEU A 222 -11.11 -12.15 5.70
N ASN A 223 -12.12 -11.71 4.96
CA ASN A 223 -13.08 -10.69 5.35
C ASN A 223 -14.46 -11.27 5.73
N SER A 224 -14.55 -12.58 5.97
CA SER A 224 -15.79 -13.26 6.41
C SER A 224 -15.60 -13.87 7.80
N PRO A 225 -16.65 -14.01 8.62
CA PRO A 225 -16.56 -14.78 9.86
C PRO A 225 -16.15 -16.24 9.59
N PRO A 226 -15.32 -16.87 10.44
CA PRO A 226 -14.77 -16.34 11.70
C PRO A 226 -13.51 -15.47 11.55
N GLN A 227 -12.84 -15.46 10.39
CA GLN A 227 -11.59 -14.74 10.16
C GLN A 227 -11.71 -13.24 10.41
N LEU A 228 -12.82 -12.63 10.01
CA LEU A 228 -13.08 -11.20 10.21
C LEU A 228 -13.11 -10.81 11.71
N SER A 229 -13.50 -11.74 12.58
CA SER A 229 -13.65 -11.48 14.01
C SER A 229 -12.35 -11.66 14.80
N ASP A 230 -11.29 -12.22 14.19
CA ASP A 230 -10.00 -12.39 14.85
C ASP A 230 -9.28 -11.02 14.97
N PRO A 231 -8.97 -10.53 16.18
CA PRO A 231 -8.32 -9.24 16.37
C PRO A 231 -6.89 -9.17 15.80
N ARG A 232 -6.29 -10.31 15.44
CA ARG A 232 -4.99 -10.41 14.78
C ARG A 232 -5.09 -10.26 13.26
N ASN A 233 -6.30 -10.28 12.71
CA ASN A 233 -6.53 -10.07 11.29
C ASN A 233 -6.38 -8.58 10.94
N HIS A 234 -5.18 -8.22 10.50
CA HIS A 234 -4.88 -6.89 9.93
C HIS A 234 -4.79 -6.95 8.40
N CYS A 235 -5.54 -7.86 7.75
CA CYS A 235 -5.68 -7.82 6.30
C CYS A 235 -6.53 -6.63 5.88
N VAL A 236 -6.34 -6.14 4.65
CA VAL A 236 -7.10 -4.99 4.14
C VAL A 236 -8.60 -5.30 4.17
N PRO A 237 -9.42 -4.43 4.80
CA PRO A 237 -10.86 -4.59 4.78
C PRO A 237 -11.43 -4.61 3.35
N LEU A 238 -12.41 -5.46 3.11
CA LEU A 238 -13.13 -5.55 1.85
C LEU A 238 -14.54 -4.98 2.04
N TYR A 239 -14.88 -3.92 1.31
CA TYR A 239 -16.23 -3.34 1.36
C TYR A 239 -17.19 -4.03 0.41
N ASP A 240 -16.71 -4.45 -0.77
CA ASP A 240 -17.57 -5.01 -1.80
C ASP A 240 -16.75 -5.76 -2.87
N VAL A 241 -17.41 -6.66 -3.60
CA VAL A 241 -16.87 -7.33 -4.79
C VAL A 241 -17.90 -7.25 -5.91
N LEU A 242 -17.53 -6.55 -6.98
CA LEU A 242 -18.39 -6.34 -8.14
C LEU A 242 -17.94 -7.22 -9.29
N GLN A 243 -18.82 -8.09 -9.78
CA GLN A 243 -18.60 -8.80 -11.04
C GLN A 243 -18.89 -7.83 -12.20
N VAL A 244 -17.95 -7.68 -13.14
CA VAL A 244 -18.17 -6.82 -14.31
C VAL A 244 -19.23 -7.46 -15.21
N PRO A 245 -20.24 -6.70 -15.67
CA PRO A 245 -21.24 -7.22 -16.61
C PRO A 245 -20.57 -7.66 -17.90
N ASP A 246 -21.03 -8.78 -18.45
CA ASP A 246 -20.58 -9.34 -19.73
C ASP A 246 -19.07 -9.66 -19.81
N ASP A 247 -18.39 -9.75 -18.66
CA ASP A 247 -16.96 -10.08 -18.55
C ASP A 247 -16.73 -10.96 -17.33
N ASP A 248 -16.75 -12.28 -17.54
CA ASP A 248 -16.57 -13.27 -16.48
C ASP A 248 -15.14 -13.29 -15.91
N ASP A 249 -14.15 -12.73 -16.61
CA ASP A 249 -12.76 -12.72 -16.16
C ASP A 249 -12.51 -11.61 -15.14
N ILE A 250 -13.21 -10.48 -15.20
CA ILE A 250 -12.88 -9.32 -14.37
C ILE A 250 -13.84 -9.16 -13.19
N GLN A 251 -13.27 -9.14 -11.98
CA GLN A 251 -13.93 -8.64 -10.78
C GLN A 251 -13.30 -7.32 -10.32
N ILE A 252 -14.08 -6.51 -9.59
CA ILE A 252 -13.62 -5.28 -8.96
C ILE A 252 -13.78 -5.43 -7.45
N MET A 253 -12.68 -5.34 -6.70
CA MET A 253 -12.72 -5.22 -5.24
C MET A 253 -12.84 -3.76 -4.85
N VAL A 254 -13.77 -3.44 -3.96
CA VAL A 254 -13.92 -2.12 -3.35
C VAL A 254 -13.23 -2.14 -1.99
N LEU A 255 -12.19 -1.33 -1.85
CA LEU A 255 -11.25 -1.33 -0.73
C LEU A 255 -11.21 0.06 -0.07
N PRO A 256 -10.80 0.18 1.20
CA PRO A 256 -10.58 1.48 1.83
C PRO A 256 -9.45 2.26 1.16
N LEU A 257 -9.53 3.59 1.24
CA LEU A 257 -8.40 4.45 0.90
C LEU A 257 -7.34 4.40 2.00
N LEU A 258 -6.24 3.70 1.75
CA LEU A 258 -5.12 3.59 2.67
C LEU A 258 -3.90 4.41 2.24
N ARG A 259 -3.05 4.71 3.20
CA ARG A 259 -1.78 5.43 3.03
C ARG A 259 -0.60 4.49 3.25
N GLY A 260 0.57 4.79 2.71
CA GLY A 260 1.78 4.02 3.04
C GLY A 260 2.12 4.11 4.54
N HIS A 261 2.46 2.99 5.17
CA HIS A 261 2.61 2.87 6.63
C HIS A 261 3.54 3.91 7.29
N ALA A 262 4.66 4.23 6.64
CA ALA A 262 5.67 5.18 7.14
C ALA A 262 5.53 6.59 6.54
N ASN A 263 4.35 6.94 6.01
CA ASN A 263 4.04 8.29 5.55
C ASN A 263 2.77 8.77 6.27
N PRO A 264 2.83 9.76 7.19
CA PRO A 264 4.03 10.48 7.63
C PRO A 264 5.04 9.55 8.35
N PRO A 265 6.32 9.92 8.49
CA PRO A 265 7.29 9.12 9.25
C PRO A 265 6.81 8.82 10.67
N PHE A 266 7.38 7.80 11.32
CA PHE A 266 7.15 7.53 12.74
C PHE A 266 7.84 8.61 13.59
N ASP A 267 7.14 9.16 14.58
CA ASP A 267 7.71 10.17 15.48
C ASP A 267 8.45 9.53 16.65
N THR A 268 7.98 8.38 17.16
CA THR A 268 8.55 7.69 18.32
C THR A 268 8.79 6.21 18.05
N VAL A 269 9.72 5.60 18.82
CA VAL A 269 9.99 4.16 18.76
C VAL A 269 8.72 3.36 19.05
N GLY A 270 7.87 3.85 19.96
CA GLY A 270 6.57 3.26 20.27
C GLY A 270 5.63 3.16 19.06
N GLU A 271 5.60 4.17 18.19
CA GLU A 271 4.78 4.12 16.97
C GLU A 271 5.26 3.05 15.98
N ALA A 272 6.58 2.90 15.83
CA ALA A 272 7.17 1.86 14.99
C ALA A 272 6.88 0.46 15.56
N ILE A 273 7.07 0.28 16.88
CA ILE A 273 6.72 -0.96 17.59
C ILE A 273 5.24 -1.31 17.40
N HIS A 274 4.35 -0.31 17.47
CA HIS A 274 2.92 -0.53 17.24
C HIS A 274 2.63 -1.05 15.83
N CYS A 275 3.32 -0.52 14.81
CA CYS A 275 3.25 -1.04 13.44
C CYS A 275 3.74 -2.49 13.36
N PHE A 276 4.92 -2.80 13.92
CA PHE A 276 5.49 -4.15 13.86
C PHE A 276 4.62 -5.18 14.55
N ARG A 277 4.04 -4.81 15.70
CA ARG A 277 3.13 -5.69 16.43
C ARG A 277 1.95 -6.12 15.56
N GLN A 278 1.30 -5.18 14.87
CA GLN A 278 0.18 -5.51 13.97
C GLN A 278 0.61 -6.38 12.80
N VAL A 279 1.76 -6.09 12.18
CA VAL A 279 2.31 -6.91 11.08
C VAL A 279 2.60 -8.34 11.54
N ILE A 280 3.28 -8.51 12.70
CA ILE A 280 3.62 -9.82 13.25
C ILE A 280 2.34 -10.61 13.59
N GLN A 281 1.35 -9.95 14.22
CA GLN A 281 0.04 -10.55 14.50
C GLN A 281 -0.66 -11.04 13.23
N CYS A 282 -0.67 -10.22 12.17
CA CYS A 282 -1.30 -10.57 10.90
C CYS A 282 -0.59 -11.76 10.22
N VAL A 283 0.74 -11.79 10.26
CA VAL A 283 1.51 -12.91 9.72
C VAL A 283 1.19 -14.21 10.46
N GLN A 284 1.14 -14.17 11.79
CA GLN A 284 0.75 -15.34 12.58
C GLN A 284 -0.66 -15.81 12.25
N PHE A 285 -1.61 -14.86 12.18
CA PHE A 285 -2.99 -15.13 11.80
C PHE A 285 -3.10 -15.80 10.41
N LEU A 286 -2.38 -15.29 9.41
CA LEU A 286 -2.35 -15.89 8.08
C LEU A 286 -1.78 -17.32 8.12
N HIS A 287 -0.70 -17.54 8.88
CA HIS A 287 -0.08 -18.86 9.01
C HIS A 287 -0.99 -19.88 9.71
N GLU A 288 -1.73 -19.46 10.73
CA GLU A 288 -2.73 -20.31 11.41
C GLU A 288 -3.85 -20.71 10.44
N ASN A 289 -4.25 -19.80 9.55
CA ASN A 289 -5.19 -20.07 8.45
C ASN A 289 -4.54 -20.76 7.23
N LYS A 290 -3.29 -21.24 7.36
CA LYS A 290 -2.53 -21.96 6.30
C LYS A 290 -2.29 -21.14 5.03
N ILE A 291 -2.21 -19.82 5.17
CA ILE A 291 -1.95 -18.87 4.08
C ILE A 291 -0.53 -18.34 4.22
N ALA A 292 0.21 -18.38 3.13
CA ALA A 292 1.47 -17.67 2.99
C ALA A 292 1.28 -16.45 2.09
N HIS A 293 1.59 -15.23 2.59
CA HIS A 293 1.49 -14.01 1.79
C HIS A 293 2.53 -13.97 0.65
N ARG A 294 3.72 -14.57 0.84
CA ARG A 294 4.78 -14.70 -0.18
C ARG A 294 5.36 -13.39 -0.75
N ASP A 295 4.94 -12.22 -0.27
CA ASP A 295 5.43 -10.92 -0.73
C ASP A 295 5.29 -9.84 0.36
N ILE A 296 5.60 -10.20 1.60
CA ILE A 296 5.57 -9.23 2.70
C ILE A 296 6.78 -8.30 2.51
N HIS A 297 6.49 -7.04 2.20
CA HIS A 297 7.49 -6.02 1.94
C HIS A 297 6.93 -4.64 2.33
N VAL A 298 7.80 -3.66 2.60
CA VAL A 298 7.41 -2.31 3.07
C VAL A 298 6.35 -1.62 2.23
N LEU A 299 6.36 -1.84 0.91
CA LEU A 299 5.41 -1.23 -0.02
C LEU A 299 4.04 -1.94 -0.07
N ASN A 300 3.85 -3.04 0.67
CA ASN A 300 2.60 -3.79 0.79
C ASN A 300 1.98 -3.60 2.19
N ILE A 301 2.65 -2.85 3.07
CA ILE A 301 2.09 -2.43 4.36
C ILE A 301 1.51 -1.02 4.18
N MET A 302 0.21 -0.94 4.41
CA MET A 302 -0.55 0.29 4.31
C MET A 302 -0.93 0.75 5.73
N MET A 303 -1.73 1.79 5.83
CA MET A 303 -2.19 2.34 7.10
C MET A 303 -3.49 3.10 6.87
N ASP A 304 -4.45 2.89 7.77
CA ASP A 304 -5.60 3.77 7.87
C ASP A 304 -5.16 5.09 8.51
N ALA A 305 -5.00 6.12 7.68
CA ALA A 305 -4.58 7.44 8.08
C ALA A 305 -5.74 8.37 8.44
N SER A 306 -7.00 7.88 8.42
CA SER A 306 -8.16 8.69 8.79
C SER A 306 -8.09 9.28 10.21
N PRO A 307 -7.48 8.64 11.22
CA PRO A 307 -7.35 9.25 12.54
C PRO A 307 -6.39 10.45 12.58
N LEU A 308 -5.42 10.51 11.65
CA LEU A 308 -4.30 11.46 11.71
C LEU A 308 -4.66 12.87 11.26
N SER A 309 -5.79 13.08 10.56
CA SER A 309 -6.22 14.42 10.16
C SER A 309 -7.72 14.48 9.93
N THR A 310 -8.32 15.62 10.24
CA THR A 310 -9.72 15.92 9.87
C THR A 310 -9.88 16.28 8.40
N VAL A 311 -8.77 16.61 7.72
CA VAL A 311 -8.75 16.92 6.29
C VAL A 311 -8.32 15.67 5.53
N PRO A 312 -9.15 15.13 4.61
CA PRO A 312 -8.78 13.94 3.86
C PRO A 312 -7.65 14.23 2.87
N PHE A 313 -6.79 13.24 2.63
CA PHE A 313 -5.75 13.31 1.60
C PHE A 313 -6.28 12.87 0.23
N HIS A 314 -5.62 13.29 -0.84
CA HIS A 314 -6.00 12.94 -2.20
C HIS A 314 -5.57 11.51 -2.57
N PRO A 315 -6.45 10.65 -3.15
CA PRO A 315 -6.16 9.24 -3.44
C PRO A 315 -4.91 9.01 -4.30
N THR A 316 -4.77 9.75 -5.39
CA THR A 316 -3.64 9.65 -6.34
C THR A 316 -2.40 10.42 -5.88
N ARG A 317 -2.58 11.41 -5.02
CA ARG A 317 -1.56 12.42 -4.65
C ARG A 317 -1.64 12.64 -3.16
N GLN A 318 -1.26 11.63 -2.40
CA GLN A 318 -1.49 11.58 -0.96
C GLN A 318 -0.76 12.69 -0.18
N ASN A 319 0.18 13.42 -0.78
CA ASN A 319 0.78 14.64 -0.22
C ASN A 319 -0.08 15.91 -0.40
N MET A 320 -1.20 15.83 -1.11
CA MET A 320 -2.17 16.89 -1.32
C MET A 320 -3.46 16.58 -0.57
N ARG A 321 -4.17 17.62 -0.16
CA ARG A 321 -5.53 17.52 0.37
C ARG A 321 -6.47 17.00 -0.72
N ARG A 322 -7.58 16.39 -0.33
CA ARG A 322 -8.56 15.80 -1.25
C ARG A 322 -9.12 16.80 -2.26
N ASP A 323 -9.34 18.03 -1.82
CA ASP A 323 -9.82 19.16 -2.63
C ASP A 323 -8.72 19.81 -3.50
N PHE A 324 -7.50 19.28 -3.41
CA PHE A 324 -6.31 19.77 -4.10
C PHE A 324 -5.92 21.23 -3.79
N LYS A 325 -6.49 21.84 -2.73
CA LYS A 325 -6.24 23.25 -2.35
C LYS A 325 -4.99 23.44 -1.46
N GLY A 326 -4.09 22.47 -1.45
CA GLY A 326 -2.82 22.57 -0.72
C GLY A 326 -2.29 21.21 -0.27
N HIS A 327 -1.16 21.25 0.43
CA HIS A 327 -0.53 20.05 0.97
C HIS A 327 -1.36 19.47 2.12
N TRP A 328 -1.44 18.14 2.12
CA TRP A 328 -1.96 17.40 3.26
C TRP A 328 -0.86 17.26 4.32
N ARG A 329 -1.22 17.49 5.58
CA ARG A 329 -0.34 17.28 6.73
C ARG A 329 -1.15 16.60 7.83
N PRO A 330 -0.54 15.66 8.57
CA PRO A 330 -1.19 15.11 9.76
C PRO A 330 -1.43 16.24 10.77
N SER A 331 -2.61 16.23 11.38
CA SER A 331 -3.00 17.09 12.49
C SER A 331 -2.66 16.46 13.84
N TYR A 332 -2.52 15.13 13.88
CA TYR A 332 -2.22 14.34 15.06
C TYR A 332 -1.10 13.34 14.77
N THR A 333 -0.34 13.00 15.79
CA THR A 333 0.62 11.89 15.78
C THR A 333 -0.10 10.54 15.94
N ARG A 334 0.59 9.44 15.65
CA ARG A 334 0.02 8.09 15.87
C ARG A 334 -0.04 7.74 17.36
N THR A 335 0.78 8.41 18.16
CA THR A 335 0.76 8.31 19.62
C THR A 335 -0.52 8.93 20.19
N GLU A 336 -0.93 10.10 19.68
CA GLU A 336 -2.19 10.75 20.09
C GLU A 336 -3.42 10.01 19.55
N ARG A 337 -3.33 9.52 18.30
CA ARG A 337 -4.41 8.82 17.62
C ARG A 337 -3.88 7.54 16.96
N PRO A 338 -3.98 6.40 17.66
CA PRO A 338 -3.53 5.11 17.13
C PRO A 338 -4.18 4.78 15.79
N VAL A 339 -3.39 4.15 14.93
CA VAL A 339 -3.76 3.77 13.56
C VAL A 339 -3.69 2.26 13.39
N LYS A 340 -4.44 1.76 12.40
CA LYS A 340 -4.34 0.36 11.93
C LYS A 340 -3.45 0.27 10.69
N TYR A 341 -2.67 -0.80 10.58
CA TYR A 341 -1.73 -1.07 9.48
C TYR A 341 -2.18 -2.21 8.58
#